data_AF-A0A418RQ78-F1
#
_entry.id   AF-A0A418RQ78-F1
#
_cell.length_a   1.000
_cell.length_b   1.000
_cell.length_c   1.000
_cell.angle_alpha   90.00
_cell.angle_beta   90.00
_cell.angle_gamma   90.00
#
_symmetry.space_group_name_H-M   'P 1'
#
loop_
_entity.id
_entity.type
_entity.pdbx_description
1 polymer ?
#
loop_
_entity_poly.entity_id
_entity_poly.type
_entity_poly.pdbx_seq_one_letter_code
_entity_poly.pdbx_strand_id
1 'polypeptide(L)'
;MVAITFDTLKYANRLKAAGADSRIAEAEAEALAEVFELNLKEVATREDLKQMEERLNEKMDTRFIQLEQRMIIKLGGLMVIAIGVVATLVKIL
;
A
#
# COMPACT_ATOMS: atom_id res chain seq x y z
N MET A 1 -6.03 15.20 4.36
CA MET A 1 -5.27 15.41 3.10
C MET A 1 -4.82 16.86 3.06
N VAL A 2 -3.53 17.13 3.18
CA VAL A 2 -3.02 18.49 2.92
C VAL A 2 -3.05 18.66 1.41
N ALA A 3 -3.98 19.47 0.93
CA ALA A 3 -4.05 19.79 -0.49
C ALA A 3 -2.79 20.58 -0.85
N ILE A 4 -1.94 20.01 -1.70
CA ILE A 4 -0.88 20.78 -2.35
C ILE A 4 -1.60 21.68 -3.35
N THR A 5 -1.80 22.95 -3.00
CA THR A 5 -2.50 23.90 -3.86
C THR A 5 -1.48 24.65 -4.73
N PHE A 6 -1.68 24.60 -6.04
CA PHE A 6 -0.99 25.47 -6.97
C PHE A 6 -1.73 26.81 -7.04
N ASP A 7 -1.05 27.89 -6.65
CA ASP A 7 -1.63 29.24 -6.67
C ASP A 7 -1.42 29.86 -8.05
N THR A 8 -2.37 29.59 -8.95
CA THR A 8 -2.40 30.08 -10.34
C THR A 8 -2.23 31.59 -10.42
N LEU A 9 -2.89 32.35 -9.53
CA LEU A 9 -2.87 33.82 -9.56
C LEU A 9 -1.50 34.36 -9.16
N LYS A 10 -0.91 33.82 -8.09
CA LYS A 10 0.43 34.20 -7.64
C LYS A 10 1.50 33.85 -8.67
N TYR A 11 1.34 32.72 -9.37
CA TYR A 11 2.25 32.32 -10.45
C TYR A 11 2.14 33.26 -11.65
N ALA A 12 0.93 33.54 -12.14
CA ALA A 12 0.71 34.49 -13.24
C ALA A 12 1.25 35.89 -12.89
N ASN A 13 1.02 36.37 -11.67
CA ASN A 13 1.54 37.67 -11.23
C ASN A 13 3.07 37.72 -11.19
N ARG A 14 3.74 36.62 -10.85
CA ARG A 14 5.20 36.52 -10.92
C ARG A 14 5.71 36.59 -12.36
N LEU A 15 5.06 35.92 -13.30
CA LEU A 15 5.40 35.99 -14.72
C LEU A 15 5.23 37.41 -15.27
N LYS A 16 4.13 38.09 -14.93
CA LYS A 16 3.89 39.49 -15.30
C LYS A 16 4.96 40.42 -14.73
N ALA A 17 5.32 40.24 -13.45
CA ALA A 17 6.39 41.01 -12.81
C ALA A 17 7.76 40.78 -13.44
N ALA A 18 7.98 39.61 -14.06
CA ALA A 18 9.18 39.29 -14.83
C ALA A 18 9.14 39.81 -16.29
N GLY A 19 8.06 40.50 -16.69
CA GLY A 19 7.91 41.10 -18.02
C GLY A 19 7.14 40.25 -19.04
N ALA A 20 6.51 39.15 -18.63
CA ALA A 20 5.64 38.38 -19.52
C ALA A 20 4.34 39.15 -19.84
N ASP A 21 3.82 38.99 -21.06
CA ASP A 21 2.50 39.51 -21.43
C ASP A 21 1.42 38.90 -20.52
N SER A 22 0.44 39.72 -20.12
CA SER A 22 -0.60 39.30 -19.17
C SER A 22 -1.37 38.08 -19.64
N ARG A 23 -1.66 37.99 -20.94
CA ARG A 23 -2.44 36.86 -21.50
C ARG A 23 -1.62 35.58 -21.51
N ILE A 24 -0.33 35.68 -21.80
CA ILE A 24 0.58 34.53 -21.78
C ILE A 24 0.77 34.04 -20.34
N ALA A 25 1.00 34.95 -19.40
CA ALA A 25 1.18 34.63 -17.99
C ALA A 25 -0.04 33.93 -17.37
N GLU A 26 -1.25 34.36 -17.74
CA GLU A 26 -2.50 33.74 -17.30
C GLU A 26 -2.70 32.36 -17.93
N ALA A 27 -2.54 32.26 -19.26
CA ALA A 27 -2.70 30.99 -19.98
C ALA A 27 -1.68 29.92 -19.53
N GLU A 28 -0.43 30.30 -19.27
CA GLU A 28 0.60 29.38 -18.76
C GLU A 28 0.29 28.92 -17.34
N ALA A 29 -0.14 29.83 -16.48
CA ALA A 29 -0.54 29.49 -15.12
C ALA A 29 -1.72 28.51 -15.11
N GLU A 30 -2.71 28.73 -15.97
CA GLU A 30 -3.88 27.86 -16.10
C GLU A 30 -3.50 26.47 -16.62
N ALA A 31 -2.71 26.41 -17.70
CA ALA A 31 -2.23 25.14 -18.24
C ALA A 31 -1.41 24.33 -17.22
N LEU A 32 -0.55 25.00 -16.43
CA LEU A 32 0.21 24.34 -15.36
C LEU A 32 -0.71 23.87 -14.22
N ALA A 33 -1.72 24.66 -13.85
CA ALA A 33 -2.69 24.28 -12.82
C ALA A 33 -3.44 22.99 -13.21
N GLU A 34 -3.88 22.88 -14.47
CA GLU A 34 -4.52 21.67 -14.99
C GLU A 34 -3.60 20.45 -14.92
N VAL A 35 -2.33 20.59 -15.32
CA VAL A 35 -1.35 19.50 -15.24
C VAL A 35 -1.13 19.06 -13.79
N PHE A 36 -1.02 20.01 -12.85
CA PHE A 36 -0.89 19.68 -11.43
C PHE A 36 -2.14 19.00 -10.89
N GLU A 37 -3.34 19.45 -11.24
CA GLU A 37 -4.59 18.82 -10.79
C GLU A 37 -4.73 17.37 -11.30
N LEU A 38 -4.38 17.13 -12.57
CA LEU A 38 -4.39 15.79 -13.16
C LEU A 38 -3.35 14.88 -12.51
N ASN A 39 -2.11 15.34 -12.36
CA ASN A 39 -1.04 14.51 -11.80
C ASN A 39 -1.22 14.26 -10.30
N LEU A 40 -1.66 15.25 -9.51
CA LEU A 40 -1.82 15.10 -8.06
C LEU A 40 -2.97 14.16 -7.69
N LYS A 41 -3.94 13.94 -8.59
CA LYS A 41 -5.03 12.97 -8.40
C LYS A 41 -4.55 11.52 -8.33
N GLU A 42 -3.43 11.20 -8.99
CA GLU A 42 -2.92 9.82 -9.09
C GLU A 42 -1.80 9.51 -8.07
N VAL A 43 -1.40 10.47 -7.25
CA VAL A 43 -0.31 10.27 -6.28
C VAL A 43 -0.84 9.64 -5.00
N ALA A 44 -0.35 8.43 -4.68
CA ALA A 44 -0.61 7.80 -3.39
C ALA A 44 -0.10 8.68 -2.24
N THR A 45 -0.96 8.94 -1.25
CA THR A 45 -0.57 9.70 -0.06
C THR A 45 0.23 8.81 0.90
N ARG A 46 0.97 9.43 1.84
CA ARG A 46 1.65 8.70 2.92
C ARG A 46 0.67 7.85 3.74
N GLU A 47 -0.54 8.35 3.91
CA GLU A 47 -1.60 7.65 4.62
C GLU A 47 -2.10 6.43 3.84
N ASP A 48 -2.21 6.53 2.51
CA ASP A 48 -2.57 5.37 1.66
C ASP A 48 -1.50 4.28 1.72
N LEU A 49 -0.22 4.68 1.73
CA LEU A 49 0.91 3.75 1.87
C LEU A 49 0.91 3.06 3.24
N LYS A 50 0.66 3.81 4.32
CA LYS A 50 0.51 3.25 5.67
C LYS A 50 -0.70 2.31 5.75
N GLN A 51 -1.83 2.74 5.17
CA GLN A 51 -3.01 1.96 4.77
C GLN A 51 -2.65 0.57 4.26
N MET A 52 -1.82 0.57 3.22
CA MET A 52 -1.41 -0.62 2.51
C MET A 52 -0.44 -1.49 3.33
N GLU A 53 0.51 -0.89 4.04
CA GLU A 53 1.46 -1.59 4.91
C GLU A 53 0.75 -2.33 6.04
N GLU A 54 -0.17 -1.68 6.75
CA GLU A 54 -0.97 -2.29 7.82
C GLU A 54 -1.78 -3.47 7.29
N ARG A 55 -2.48 -3.30 6.16
CA ARG A 55 -3.24 -4.38 5.50
C ARG A 55 -2.37 -5.53 5.05
N LEU A 56 -1.13 -5.27 4.62
CA LEU A 56 -0.19 -6.32 4.23
C LEU A 56 0.28 -7.11 5.45
N ASN A 57 0.62 -6.43 6.54
CA ASN A 57 1.02 -7.06 7.80
C ASN A 57 -0.10 -7.94 8.36
N GLU A 58 -1.33 -7.43 8.45
CA GLU A 58 -2.49 -8.21 8.91
C GLU A 58 -2.73 -9.47 8.06
N LYS A 59 -2.62 -9.36 6.74
CA LYS A 59 -2.76 -10.50 5.82
C LYS A 59 -1.64 -11.52 5.99
N MET A 60 -0.40 -11.05 6.22
CA MET A 60 0.73 -11.93 6.46
C MET A 60 0.55 -12.67 7.79
N ASP A 61 0.24 -11.98 8.87
CA ASP A 61 0.02 -12.58 10.20
C ASP A 61 -1.09 -13.64 10.15
N THR A 62 -2.21 -13.30 9.51
CA THR A 62 -3.32 -14.23 9.31
C THR A 62 -2.89 -15.49 8.55
N ARG A 63 -2.08 -15.34 7.48
CA ARG A 63 -1.56 -16.47 6.70
C ARG A 63 -0.58 -17.30 7.50
N PHE A 64 0.30 -16.69 8.29
CA PHE A 64 1.23 -17.39 9.16
C PHE A 64 0.51 -18.24 10.20
N ILE A 65 -0.48 -17.68 10.89
CA ILE A 65 -1.30 -18.42 11.86
C ILE A 65 -2.00 -19.63 11.19
N GLN A 66 -2.57 -19.43 10.00
CA GLN A 66 -3.20 -20.53 9.27
C GLN A 66 -2.22 -21.63 8.86
N LEU A 67 -1.01 -21.26 8.45
CA LEU A 67 0.05 -22.22 8.11
C LEU A 67 0.50 -22.99 9.35
N GLU A 68 0.70 -22.30 10.47
CA GLU A 68 1.07 -22.91 11.75
C GLU A 68 0.01 -23.92 12.21
N GLN A 69 -1.27 -23.54 12.19
CA GLN A 69 -2.37 -24.45 12.54
C GLN A 69 -2.40 -25.69 11.64
N ARG A 70 -2.28 -25.50 10.31
CA ARG A 70 -2.24 -26.63 9.36
C ARG A 70 -1.05 -27.55 9.61
N MET A 71 0.11 -26.99 9.95
CA MET A 71 1.29 -27.76 10.31
C MET A 71 1.06 -28.53 11.61
N ILE A 72 0.54 -27.90 12.66
CA ILE A 72 0.23 -28.56 13.93
C ILE A 72 -0.72 -29.74 13.71
N ILE A 73 -1.79 -29.55 12.93
CA ILE A 73 -2.75 -30.63 12.64
C ILE A 73 -2.09 -31.77 11.86
N LYS A 74 -1.33 -31.46 10.80
CA LYS A 74 -0.65 -32.49 9.98
C LYS A 74 0.40 -33.26 10.78
N LEU A 75 1.24 -32.56 11.55
CA LEU A 75 2.27 -33.17 12.37
C LEU A 75 1.66 -33.96 13.52
N GLY A 76 0.65 -33.42 14.20
CA GLY A 76 -0.08 -34.13 15.25
C GLY A 76 -0.74 -35.41 14.74
N GLY A 77 -1.41 -35.36 13.60
CA GLY A 77 -1.99 -36.55 12.95
C GLY A 77 -0.93 -37.59 12.58
N LEU A 78 0.20 -37.17 12.01
CA LEU A 78 1.31 -38.06 11.68
C LEU A 78 1.91 -38.70 12.95
N MET A 79 2.04 -37.95 14.04
CA MET A 79 2.50 -38.45 15.33
C MET A 79 1.56 -39.50 15.90
N VAL A 80 0.24 -39.28 15.87
CA VAL A 80 -0.75 -40.27 16.34
C VAL A 80 -0.66 -41.56 15.52
N ILE A 81 -0.53 -41.46 14.19
CA ILE A 81 -0.34 -42.63 13.32
C ILE A 81 0.95 -43.36 13.67
N ALA A 82 2.08 -42.64 13.77
CA ALA A 82 3.37 -43.22 14.08
C ALA A 82 3.37 -43.94 15.44
N ILE A 83 2.82 -43.31 16.48
CA ILE A 83 2.67 -43.92 17.82
C ILE A 83 1.79 -45.17 17.75
N GLY A 84 0.67 -45.12 17.01
CA GLY A 84 -0.22 -46.26 16.82
C GLY A 84 0.47 -47.45 16.17
N VAL A 85 1.27 -47.21 15.12
CA VAL A 85 2.07 -48.24 14.43
C VAL A 85 3.13 -48.83 15.37
N VAL A 86 3.83 -47.99 16.14
CA VAL A 86 4.83 -48.49 17.11
C VAL A 86 4.17 -49.33 18.20
N ALA A 87 3.03 -48.90 18.73
CA ALA A 87 2.31 -49.63 19.78
C ALA A 87 1.81 -51.00 19.31
N THR A 88 1.33 -51.11 18.07
CA THR A 88 0.91 -52.41 17.51
C THR A 88 2.10 -53.33 17.28
N LEU A 89 3.24 -52.81 16.80
CA LEU A 89 4.46 -53.61 16.63
C LEU A 89 5.01 -54.14 17.96
N VAL A 90 5.06 -53.30 18.99
CA VAL A 90 5.52 -53.70 20.34
C VAL A 90 4.61 -54.76 20.96
N LYS A 91 3.31 -54.75 20.65
CA LYS A 91 2.36 -55.75 21.15
C LYS A 91 2.48 -57.11 20.45
N ILE A 92 2.98 -57.13 19.20
CA ILE A 92 3.09 -58.34 18.37
C ILE A 92 4.43 -59.05 18.56
N LEU A 93 5.50 -58.30 18.88
CA LEU A 93 6.82 -58.84 19.27
C LEU A 93 6.79 -59.36 20.71
#